data_AF-A0AA38CTD5-F1
#
_entry.id   AF-A0AA38CTD5-F1
#
_cell.length_a   1.000
_cell.length_b   1.000
_cell.length_c   1.000
_cell.angle_alpha   90.00
_cell.angle_beta   90.00
_cell.angle_gamma   90.00
#
_symmetry.space_group_name_H-M   'P 1'
#
loop_
_entity.id
_entity.type
_entity.pdbx_description
1 polymer ?
#
loop_
_entity_poly.entity_id
_entity_poly.type
_entity_poly.pdbx_seq_one_letter_code
_entity_poly.pdbx_strand_id
1 'polypeptide(L)'
;VSPTKYRGSLGTTSQLGTCIGMIVALVLGIPCETDSHWWRAMFFIASVTGFLLIIGLQFVAESPRWLGKVGRWEEAKTVISQLWGKSQIECALKELKDANNLDRSCEEANWSELLTKRHYKAPAIGGTLFVLQQFAGINGVLYFSSLTFSDMGISDNMAASISVGIANFAGAIIALYLMDKQGRRSLLLGSYMGMASSMFLLVVPFSVPVNEQMSHFLSIFGTLMYVFTFSIGAGPVTGLIITELSSTRTRAKTMAFSLCVHWVCNFVIGLFFIDLMERFGLPIVYSSFGIVSLLAAAFTYYNIIETKGRSLEEIEYLLNPSLERSDRERGERGRRIQRSPSPPNRTLSTPPLGRPFIQSTRVLRPIRMAQPNPYVNFTGSNPLALNAQNPVPIAALKNIPYFTRENQTTPGDHVKDIANVCAIHEIVEMKITVKLLASSFKGKSLQWFRSLEVGSIQNWNQLCTALHNQFGEKGDNLSLLEQLTTIKRAPNEQLTDFNFRFQRIWDRIPLAVRPTAQGAFLYFLKALNSDISMLIQSMGGVTIPAAYNITIRAENCLIQAGKLAPMPPMPLYPELESPSTSQAPTLAPIPTPRN
;
A
#
# COMPACT_ATOMS: atom_id res chain seq x y z
N VAL A 1 2.82 27.98 6.68
CA VAL A 1 1.88 28.83 5.90
C VAL A 1 2.69 29.97 5.31
N SER A 2 2.64 30.13 3.99
CA SER A 2 3.59 30.99 3.27
C SER A 2 2.86 32.09 2.50
N PRO A 3 3.32 33.35 2.52
CA PRO A 3 2.81 34.38 1.62
C PRO A 3 2.94 33.93 0.17
N THR A 4 1.98 34.29 -0.68
CA THR A 4 1.96 33.88 -2.10
C THR A 4 3.26 34.24 -2.83
N LYS A 5 3.87 35.38 -2.50
CA LYS A 5 5.14 35.86 -3.08
C LYS A 5 6.34 34.95 -2.76
N TYR A 6 6.37 34.31 -1.59
CA TYR A 6 7.51 33.51 -1.09
C TYR A 6 7.18 32.02 -0.98
N ARG A 7 6.06 31.58 -1.58
CA ARG A 7 5.60 30.19 -1.50
C ARG A 7 6.61 29.21 -2.07
N GLY A 8 7.26 29.57 -3.18
CA GLY A 8 8.34 28.79 -3.80
C GLY A 8 9.52 28.60 -2.86
N SER A 9 10.14 29.70 -2.45
CA SER A 9 11.27 29.69 -1.51
C SER A 9 10.99 28.92 -0.21
N LEU A 10 9.85 29.16 0.45
CA LEU A 10 9.50 28.46 1.70
C LEU A 10 9.14 26.98 1.47
N GLY A 11 8.67 26.62 0.27
CA GLY A 11 8.47 25.21 -0.10
C GLY A 11 9.79 24.44 -0.19
N THR A 12 10.82 25.07 -0.78
CA THR A 12 12.17 24.49 -0.93
C THR A 12 12.87 24.26 0.42
N THR A 13 12.47 24.94 1.49
CA THR A 13 13.02 24.70 2.84
C THR A 13 12.83 23.26 3.31
N SER A 14 11.76 22.57 2.87
CA SER A 14 11.56 21.14 3.17
C SER A 14 12.64 20.26 2.54
N GLN A 15 13.02 20.55 1.29
CA GLN A 15 14.13 19.88 0.62
C GLN A 15 15.45 20.20 1.31
N LEU A 16 15.68 21.45 1.71
CA LEU A 16 16.88 21.85 2.44
C LEU A 16 17.01 21.07 3.76
N GLY A 17 15.92 20.94 4.51
CA GLY A 17 15.87 20.12 5.73
C GLY A 17 16.18 18.65 5.46
N THR A 18 15.70 18.10 4.34
CA THR A 18 16.04 16.73 3.90
C THR A 18 17.53 16.58 3.59
N CYS A 19 18.12 17.55 2.87
CA CYS A 19 19.56 17.55 2.58
C CYS A 19 20.42 17.65 3.85
N ILE A 20 20.05 18.52 4.79
CA ILE A 20 20.73 18.65 6.09
C ILE A 20 20.62 17.33 6.85
N GLY A 21 19.42 16.73 6.89
CA GLY A 21 19.20 15.44 7.55
C GLY A 21 20.09 14.33 6.97
N MET A 22 20.25 14.27 5.65
CA MET A 22 21.17 13.31 5.01
C MET A 22 22.63 13.56 5.39
N ILE A 23 23.10 14.80 5.36
CA ILE A 23 24.48 15.12 5.77
C ILE A 23 24.72 14.73 7.23
N VAL A 24 23.80 15.10 8.13
CA VAL A 24 23.90 14.76 9.55
C VAL A 24 23.89 13.24 9.72
N ALA A 25 23.05 12.50 9.00
CA ALA A 25 23.02 11.05 9.05
C ALA A 25 24.34 10.42 8.56
N LEU A 26 24.93 10.94 7.49
CA LEU A 26 26.24 10.49 6.99
C LEU A 26 27.36 10.75 8.00
N VAL A 27 27.40 11.95 8.59
CA VAL A 27 28.40 12.31 9.62
C VAL A 27 28.23 11.47 10.88
N LEU A 28 26.98 11.24 11.32
CA LEU A 28 26.69 10.35 12.44
C LEU A 28 27.04 8.88 12.14
N GLY A 29 27.16 8.51 10.87
CA GLY A 29 27.55 7.18 10.43
C GLY A 29 29.05 6.89 10.52
N ILE A 30 29.90 7.92 10.62
CA ILE A 30 31.37 7.78 10.64
C ILE A 30 31.87 6.77 11.70
N PRO A 31 31.38 6.80 12.95
CA PRO A 31 31.86 5.87 13.98
C PRO A 31 31.41 4.41 13.79
N CYS A 32 30.54 4.10 12.83
CA CYS A 32 30.16 2.71 12.53
C CYS A 32 31.33 1.90 11.95
N GLU A 33 32.35 2.54 11.37
CA GLU A 33 33.53 1.83 10.86
C GLU A 33 34.42 1.32 12.00
N THR A 34 34.40 2.00 13.14
CA THR A 34 35.25 1.67 14.31
C THR A 34 34.49 0.89 15.39
N ASP A 35 33.18 1.12 15.56
CA ASP A 35 32.36 0.45 16.56
C ASP A 35 31.14 -0.27 15.93
N SER A 36 31.12 -1.60 16.07
CA SER A 36 30.07 -2.49 15.57
C SER A 36 28.69 -2.25 16.21
N HIS A 37 28.60 -1.58 17.36
CA HIS A 37 27.34 -1.28 18.03
C HIS A 37 26.81 0.13 17.78
N TRP A 38 27.58 0.99 17.10
CA TRP A 38 27.25 2.41 16.89
C TRP A 38 25.96 2.62 16.08
N TRP A 39 25.60 1.68 15.20
CA TRP A 39 24.35 1.74 14.44
C TRP A 39 23.11 1.90 15.35
N ARG A 40 23.13 1.37 16.57
CA ARG A 40 22.05 1.54 17.56
C ARG A 40 21.94 2.99 18.03
N ALA A 41 23.09 3.63 18.30
CA ALA A 41 23.15 5.02 18.70
C ALA A 41 22.64 5.93 17.59
N MET A 42 22.95 5.65 16.32
CA MET A 42 22.41 6.40 15.18
C MET A 42 20.88 6.43 15.15
N PHE A 43 20.22 5.27 15.32
CA PHE A 43 18.75 5.21 15.37
C PHE A 43 18.18 5.90 16.61
N PHE A 44 18.87 5.85 17.74
CA PHE A 44 18.46 6.58 18.95
C PHE A 44 18.53 8.10 18.73
N ILE A 45 19.62 8.61 18.15
CA ILE A 45 19.79 10.03 17.82
C ILE A 45 18.72 10.48 16.82
N ALA A 46 18.41 9.67 15.81
CA ALA A 46 17.31 9.97 14.88
C ALA A 46 15.95 10.10 15.60
N SER A 47 15.71 9.30 16.63
CA SER A 47 14.50 9.38 17.46
C SER A 47 14.42 10.68 18.25
N VAL A 48 15.56 11.20 18.75
CA VAL A 48 15.65 12.50 19.44
C VAL A 48 15.15 13.63 18.56
N THR A 49 15.52 13.64 17.27
CA THR A 49 15.01 14.65 16.31
C THR A 49 13.48 14.60 16.18
N GLY A 50 12.88 13.41 16.25
CA GLY A 50 11.42 13.23 16.29
C GLY A 50 10.79 13.83 17.55
N PHE A 51 11.40 13.63 18.72
CA PHE A 51 10.93 14.26 19.97
C PHE A 51 11.04 15.79 19.92
N LEU A 52 12.14 16.32 19.39
CA LEU A 52 12.31 17.76 19.19
C LEU A 52 11.23 18.33 18.26
N LEU A 53 10.82 17.60 17.23
CA LEU A 53 9.70 18.00 16.37
C LEU A 53 8.38 18.05 17.14
N ILE A 54 8.08 17.07 18.00
CA ILE A 54 6.86 17.04 18.83
C ILE A 54 6.80 18.25 19.77
N ILE A 55 7.93 18.57 20.41
CA ILE A 55 8.04 19.75 21.28
C ILE A 55 7.89 21.02 20.45
N GLY A 56 8.57 21.10 19.31
CA GLY A 56 8.49 22.24 18.38
C GLY A 56 7.07 22.52 17.90
N LEU A 57 6.29 21.48 17.60
CA LEU A 57 4.90 21.60 17.16
C LEU A 57 3.98 22.28 18.20
N GLN A 58 4.31 22.24 19.50
CA GLN A 58 3.55 22.96 20.53
C GLN A 58 3.65 24.49 20.41
N PHE A 59 4.69 24.99 19.74
CA PHE A 59 4.94 26.42 19.53
C PHE A 59 4.54 26.89 18.13
N VAL A 60 4.16 25.98 17.24
CA VAL A 60 3.79 26.32 15.86
C VAL A 60 2.35 26.81 15.81
N ALA A 61 2.13 27.98 15.21
CA ALA A 61 0.79 28.49 14.99
C ALA A 61 0.03 27.65 13.96
N GLU A 62 -1.26 27.42 14.24
CA GLU A 62 -2.16 26.69 13.34
C GLU A 62 -2.34 27.40 12.00
N SER A 63 -2.65 26.63 10.95
CA SER A 63 -2.85 27.19 9.61
C SER A 63 -4.08 28.11 9.59
N PRO A 64 -3.97 29.42 9.23
CA PRO A 64 -5.12 30.32 9.12
C PRO A 64 -6.19 29.82 8.15
N ARG A 65 -5.77 29.09 7.11
CA ARG A 65 -6.68 28.49 6.13
C ARG A 65 -7.49 27.34 6.74
N TRP A 66 -6.86 26.53 7.60
CA TRP A 66 -7.55 25.47 8.33
C TRP A 66 -8.48 26.06 9.39
N LEU A 67 -8.01 27.05 10.17
CA LEU A 67 -8.83 27.78 11.15
C LEU A 67 -10.08 28.39 10.50
N GLY A 68 -9.93 29.02 9.31
CA GLY A 68 -11.04 29.51 8.51
C GLY A 68 -12.02 28.40 8.10
N LYS A 69 -11.51 27.24 7.65
CA LYS A 69 -12.35 26.08 7.27
C LYS A 69 -13.20 25.57 8.45
N VAL A 70 -12.62 25.54 9.65
CA VAL A 70 -13.31 25.14 10.90
C VAL A 70 -14.22 26.25 11.45
N GLY A 71 -14.12 27.48 10.93
CA GLY A 71 -14.95 28.62 11.31
C GLY A 71 -14.36 29.50 12.43
N ARG A 72 -13.12 29.24 12.87
CA ARG A 72 -12.40 29.99 13.93
C ARG A 72 -11.72 31.25 13.35
N TRP A 73 -12.52 32.21 12.89
CA TRP A 73 -12.03 33.39 12.16
C TRP A 73 -11.23 34.40 13.00
N GLU A 74 -11.58 34.57 14.28
CA GLU A 74 -10.85 35.49 15.17
C GLU A 74 -9.44 34.99 15.48
N GLU A 75 -9.29 33.68 15.63
CA GLU A 75 -7.97 33.06 15.78
C GLU A 75 -7.17 33.14 14.48
N ALA A 76 -7.81 32.87 13.33
CA ALA A 76 -7.17 33.05 12.03
C ALA A 76 -6.66 34.50 11.86
N LYS A 77 -7.44 35.51 12.28
CA LYS A 77 -7.05 36.92 12.27
C LYS A 77 -5.84 37.18 13.17
N THR A 78 -5.82 36.59 14.36
CA THR A 78 -4.72 36.70 15.33
C THR A 78 -3.43 36.10 14.75
N VAL A 79 -3.51 34.89 14.19
CA VAL A 79 -2.36 34.22 13.57
C VAL A 79 -1.85 34.99 12.34
N ILE A 80 -2.75 35.51 11.50
CA ILE A 80 -2.39 36.37 10.36
C ILE A 80 -1.68 37.64 10.82
N SER A 81 -2.20 38.29 11.87
CA SER A 81 -1.59 39.48 12.46
C SER A 81 -0.16 39.19 12.95
N GLN A 82 0.08 38.01 13.52
CA GLN A 82 1.39 37.60 14.01
C GLN A 82 2.35 37.21 12.87
N LEU A 83 1.88 36.47 11.86
CA LEU A 83 2.72 35.96 10.78
C LEU A 83 3.02 36.98 9.67
N TRP A 84 2.03 37.79 9.28
CA TRP A 84 2.11 38.68 8.11
C TRP A 84 2.02 40.17 8.45
N GLY A 85 1.75 40.49 9.72
CA GLY A 85 1.62 41.86 10.22
C GLY A 85 0.22 42.44 10.09
N LYS A 86 -0.07 43.47 10.90
CA LYS A 86 -1.41 44.07 11.03
C LYS A 86 -1.97 44.67 9.73
N SER A 87 -1.10 45.17 8.84
CA SER A 87 -1.51 45.82 7.59
C SER A 87 -2.07 44.87 6.53
N GLN A 88 -1.78 43.56 6.60
CA GLN A 88 -2.25 42.59 5.61
C GLN A 88 -3.49 41.79 6.05
N ILE A 89 -3.99 42.04 7.27
CA ILE A 89 -5.10 41.29 7.85
C ILE A 89 -6.33 41.32 6.94
N GLU A 90 -6.80 42.51 6.56
CA GLU A 90 -8.07 42.62 5.82
C GLU A 90 -7.99 41.97 4.44
N CYS A 91 -6.89 42.20 3.72
CA CYS A 91 -6.65 41.62 2.40
C CYS A 91 -6.63 40.08 2.48
N ALA A 92 -5.82 39.53 3.39
CA ALA A 92 -5.66 38.09 3.52
C ALA A 92 -6.91 37.39 4.07
N LEU A 93 -7.65 38.04 4.97
CA LEU A 93 -8.89 37.50 5.52
C LEU A 93 -10.02 37.49 4.48
N LYS A 94 -10.04 38.48 3.59
CA LYS A 94 -10.94 38.50 2.43
C LYS A 94 -10.63 37.36 1.46
N GLU A 95 -9.38 37.20 1.06
CA GLU A 95 -8.95 36.08 0.20
C GLU A 95 -9.28 34.71 0.81
N LEU A 96 -9.07 34.55 2.12
CA LEU A 96 -9.41 33.30 2.82
C LEU A 96 -10.91 33.04 2.89
N LYS A 97 -11.74 34.08 3.10
CA LYS A 97 -13.20 33.94 3.09
C LYS A 97 -13.71 33.58 1.71
N ASP A 98 -13.20 34.23 0.67
CA ASP A 98 -13.57 33.94 -0.71
C ASP A 98 -13.21 32.49 -1.07
N ALA A 99 -11.99 32.05 -0.73
CA ALA A 99 -11.55 30.67 -0.93
C ALA A 99 -12.40 29.65 -0.13
N ASN A 100 -12.79 29.97 1.11
CA ASN A 100 -13.60 29.08 1.93
C ASN A 100 -15.05 28.98 1.46
N ASN A 101 -15.61 30.07 0.90
CA ASN A 101 -16.95 30.05 0.30
C ASN A 101 -16.97 29.20 -0.98
N LEU A 102 -15.92 29.30 -1.80
CA LEU A 102 -15.67 28.41 -2.94
C LEU A 102 -15.54 26.94 -2.49
N ASP A 103 -14.77 26.67 -1.44
CA ASP A 103 -14.59 25.31 -0.92
C ASP A 103 -15.88 24.74 -0.28
N ARG A 104 -16.69 25.54 0.46
CA ARG A 104 -17.95 25.07 1.08
C ARG A 104 -19.06 24.79 0.08
N SER A 105 -19.04 25.46 -1.08
CA SER A 105 -19.98 25.17 -2.18
C SER A 105 -19.62 23.87 -2.93
N CYS A 106 -18.45 23.30 -2.65
CA CYS A 106 -17.95 22.07 -3.26
C CYS A 106 -17.94 20.93 -2.24
N GLU A 107 -18.67 19.84 -2.48
CA GLU A 107 -18.55 18.60 -1.67
C GLU A 107 -17.11 18.06 -1.65
N GLU A 108 -16.73 17.32 -0.59
CA GLU A 108 -15.39 16.72 -0.52
C GLU A 108 -15.07 15.87 -1.75
N ALA A 109 -13.87 16.05 -2.31
CA ALA A 109 -13.49 15.37 -3.54
C ALA A 109 -13.57 13.85 -3.36
N ASN A 110 -14.17 13.10 -4.29
CA ASN A 110 -14.16 11.63 -4.23
C ASN A 110 -12.87 11.08 -4.87
N TRP A 111 -12.39 9.90 -4.46
CA TRP A 111 -11.20 9.30 -5.09
C TRP A 111 -11.41 8.97 -6.57
N SER A 112 -12.65 8.63 -6.95
CA SER A 112 -13.04 8.44 -8.35
C SER A 112 -12.94 9.72 -9.18
N GLU A 113 -13.00 10.89 -8.55
CA GLU A 113 -12.95 12.19 -9.23
C GLU A 113 -11.56 12.47 -9.84
N LEU A 114 -10.51 11.86 -9.28
CA LEU A 114 -9.17 11.89 -9.87
C LEU A 114 -9.11 11.20 -11.23
N LEU A 115 -10.00 10.25 -11.51
CA LEU A 115 -10.04 9.51 -12.77
C LEU A 115 -10.99 10.17 -13.79
N THR A 116 -11.74 11.19 -13.38
CA THR A 116 -12.66 11.91 -14.27
C THR A 116 -11.86 12.69 -15.31
N LYS A 117 -12.37 12.76 -16.55
CA LYS A 117 -11.77 13.52 -17.67
C LYS A 117 -11.39 14.97 -17.31
N ARG A 118 -12.05 15.56 -16.32
CA ARG A 118 -11.79 16.91 -15.82
C ARG A 118 -10.50 17.03 -14.98
N HIS A 119 -10.13 16.01 -14.20
CA HIS A 119 -9.07 16.16 -13.19
C HIS A 119 -7.93 15.15 -13.28
N TYR A 120 -7.96 14.21 -14.25
CA TYR A 120 -6.96 13.15 -14.37
C TYR A 120 -5.55 13.61 -14.76
N LYS A 121 -5.42 14.76 -15.42
CA LYS A 121 -4.12 15.23 -15.95
C LYS A 121 -3.11 15.54 -14.85
N ALA A 122 -3.52 16.21 -13.78
CA ALA A 122 -2.65 16.55 -12.66
C ALA A 122 -2.06 15.29 -11.95
N PRO A 123 -2.86 14.30 -11.53
CA PRO A 123 -2.32 13.06 -10.96
C PRO A 123 -1.55 12.21 -11.97
N ALA A 124 -1.92 12.21 -13.25
CA ALA A 124 -1.14 11.52 -14.28
C ALA A 124 0.25 12.14 -14.46
N ILE A 125 0.34 13.47 -14.53
CA ILE A 125 1.62 14.20 -14.61
C ILE A 125 2.45 13.98 -13.35
N GLY A 126 1.84 14.12 -12.17
CA GLY A 126 2.55 13.93 -10.89
C GLY A 126 3.06 12.51 -10.68
N GLY A 127 2.23 11.51 -10.97
CA GLY A 127 2.65 10.11 -10.93
C GLY A 127 3.78 9.82 -11.92
N THR A 128 3.64 10.28 -13.17
CA THR A 128 4.66 10.06 -14.21
C THR A 128 5.97 10.76 -13.88
N LEU A 129 5.93 11.98 -13.34
CA LEU A 129 7.13 12.68 -12.88
C LEU A 129 7.87 11.90 -11.80
N PHE A 130 7.16 11.38 -10.80
CA PHE A 130 7.81 10.59 -9.76
C PHE A 130 8.32 9.24 -10.28
N VAL A 131 7.62 8.58 -11.20
CA VAL A 131 8.17 7.39 -11.88
C VAL A 131 9.48 7.76 -12.56
N LEU A 132 9.49 8.76 -13.44
CA LEU A 132 10.67 9.16 -14.19
C LEU A 132 11.81 9.60 -13.26
N GLN A 133 11.51 10.32 -12.18
CA GLN A 133 12.49 10.74 -11.18
C GLN A 133 13.12 9.55 -10.44
N GLN A 134 12.32 8.55 -10.06
CA GLN A 134 12.82 7.37 -9.35
C GLN A 134 13.60 6.43 -10.26
N PHE A 135 13.09 6.18 -11.47
CA PHE A 135 13.77 5.36 -12.48
C PHE A 135 14.99 6.06 -13.10
N ALA A 136 15.13 7.38 -12.94
CA ALA A 136 16.39 8.07 -13.22
C ALA A 136 17.50 7.69 -12.24
N GLY A 137 17.22 6.94 -11.17
CA GLY A 137 18.22 6.26 -10.35
C GLY A 137 18.75 7.05 -9.16
N ILE A 138 18.19 8.23 -8.84
CA ILE A 138 18.76 9.12 -7.82
C ILE A 138 18.91 8.45 -6.45
N ASN A 139 17.92 7.68 -6.01
CA ASN A 139 17.98 7.01 -4.72
C ASN A 139 18.98 5.85 -4.72
N GLY A 140 19.14 5.14 -5.85
CA GLY A 140 20.21 4.15 -5.99
C GLY A 140 21.60 4.78 -5.87
N VAL A 141 21.82 5.89 -6.59
CA VAL A 141 23.08 6.65 -6.53
C VAL A 141 23.33 7.21 -5.12
N LEU A 142 22.30 7.71 -4.43
CA LEU A 142 22.46 8.25 -3.07
C LEU A 142 22.72 7.16 -2.03
N TYR A 143 21.93 6.08 -2.02
CA TYR A 143 22.00 5.00 -1.02
C TYR A 143 23.28 4.18 -1.16
N PHE A 144 23.71 3.92 -2.40
CA PHE A 144 24.83 3.04 -2.72
C PHE A 144 26.02 3.83 -3.29
N SER A 145 26.12 5.12 -2.96
CA SER A 145 27.22 5.99 -3.40
C SER A 145 28.58 5.44 -3.02
N SER A 146 28.76 4.96 -1.78
CA SER A 146 30.00 4.34 -1.30
C SER A 146 30.41 3.12 -2.13
N LEU A 147 29.47 2.21 -2.42
CA LEU A 147 29.72 1.03 -3.27
C LEU A 147 30.11 1.45 -4.69
N THR A 148 29.39 2.41 -5.24
CA THR A 148 29.67 2.95 -6.58
C THR A 148 31.08 3.52 -6.66
N PHE A 149 31.50 4.29 -5.65
CA PHE A 149 32.84 4.88 -5.62
C PHE A 149 33.95 3.83 -5.40
N SER A 150 33.67 2.79 -4.61
CA SER A 150 34.57 1.65 -4.47
C SER A 150 34.77 0.93 -5.80
N ASP A 151 33.69 0.70 -6.57
CA ASP A 151 33.75 0.09 -7.91
C ASP A 151 34.53 0.97 -8.92
N MET A 152 34.61 2.28 -8.66
CA MET A 152 35.39 3.25 -9.43
C MET A 152 36.85 3.37 -8.97
N GLY A 153 37.31 2.54 -8.03
CA GLY A 153 38.70 2.50 -7.58
C GLY A 153 39.08 3.52 -6.50
N ILE A 154 38.10 4.11 -5.81
CA ILE A 154 38.34 5.07 -4.72
C ILE A 154 38.37 4.34 -3.39
N SER A 155 39.46 4.50 -2.65
CA SER A 155 39.68 3.82 -1.36
C SER A 155 39.01 4.51 -0.16
N ASP A 156 38.64 5.80 -0.28
CA ASP A 156 37.97 6.55 0.79
C ASP A 156 36.46 6.70 0.51
N ASN A 157 35.70 5.65 0.86
CA ASN A 157 34.25 5.58 0.69
C ASN A 157 33.49 6.64 1.50
N MET A 158 34.06 7.07 2.62
CA MET A 158 33.46 8.05 3.54
C MET A 158 33.54 9.45 2.95
N ALA A 159 34.72 9.89 2.50
CA ALA A 159 34.89 11.20 1.86
C ALA A 159 34.00 11.34 0.63
N ALA A 160 33.84 10.27 -0.13
CA ALA A 160 33.00 10.25 -1.33
C ALA A 160 31.50 10.40 -1.00
N SER A 161 31.01 9.71 0.03
CA SER A 161 29.62 9.81 0.50
C SER A 161 29.31 11.22 1.06
N ILE A 162 30.22 11.80 1.84
CA ILE A 162 30.10 13.17 2.34
C ILE A 162 30.08 14.18 1.19
N SER A 163 30.93 14.00 0.18
CA SER A 163 30.97 14.86 -1.01
C SER A 163 29.64 14.87 -1.77
N VAL A 164 28.99 13.71 -1.88
CA VAL A 164 27.65 13.58 -2.45
C VAL A 164 26.62 14.38 -1.64
N GLY A 165 26.66 14.28 -0.31
CA GLY A 165 25.81 15.06 0.59
C GLY A 165 26.00 16.57 0.41
N ILE A 166 27.25 17.04 0.33
CA ILE A 166 27.60 18.45 0.11
C ILE A 166 27.10 18.94 -1.25
N ALA A 167 27.32 18.17 -2.32
CA ALA A 167 26.83 18.49 -3.65
C ALA A 167 25.31 18.63 -3.67
N ASN A 168 24.61 17.72 -2.98
CA ASN A 168 23.16 17.76 -2.85
C ASN A 168 22.67 19.01 -2.10
N PHE A 169 23.32 19.38 -1.00
CA PHE A 169 23.00 20.57 -0.23
C PHE A 169 23.29 21.87 -0.99
N ALA A 170 24.43 21.95 -1.68
CA ALA A 170 24.78 23.07 -2.54
C ALA A 170 23.74 23.28 -3.65
N GLY A 171 23.31 22.19 -4.30
CA GLY A 171 22.24 22.23 -5.30
C GLY A 171 20.93 22.74 -4.73
N ALA A 172 20.55 22.32 -3.51
CA ALA A 172 19.32 22.76 -2.85
C ALA A 172 19.36 24.26 -2.46
N ILE A 173 20.51 24.80 -2.04
CA ILE A 173 20.68 26.25 -1.79
C ILE A 173 20.50 27.03 -3.10
N ILE A 174 21.09 26.57 -4.18
CA ILE A 174 20.94 27.21 -5.48
C ILE A 174 19.48 27.13 -5.96
N ALA A 175 18.81 25.99 -5.74
CA ALA A 175 17.39 25.82 -6.03
C ALA A 175 16.54 26.87 -5.30
N LEU A 176 16.84 27.15 -4.02
CA LEU A 176 16.11 28.14 -3.22
C LEU A 176 16.14 29.52 -3.91
N TYR A 177 17.29 29.93 -4.43
CA TYR A 177 17.43 31.21 -5.14
C TYR A 177 16.80 31.19 -6.54
N LEU A 178 16.98 30.09 -7.29
CA LEU A 178 16.52 29.99 -8.68
C LEU A 178 15.02 29.73 -8.82
N MET A 179 14.39 29.10 -7.82
CA MET A 179 12.99 28.68 -7.88
C MET A 179 12.03 29.83 -8.17
N ASP A 180 12.30 31.01 -7.62
CA ASP A 180 11.46 32.19 -7.83
C ASP A 180 11.93 33.04 -9.05
N LYS A 181 13.13 32.80 -9.60
CA LYS A 181 13.69 33.54 -10.74
C LYS A 181 13.46 32.90 -12.11
N GLN A 182 13.80 31.64 -12.31
CA GLN A 182 13.83 31.01 -13.65
C GLN A 182 12.53 30.28 -14.04
N GLY A 183 11.64 29.99 -13.08
CA GLY A 183 10.39 29.27 -13.35
C GLY A 183 10.54 27.75 -13.22
N ARG A 184 9.43 27.07 -12.92
CA ARG A 184 9.44 25.67 -12.47
C ARG A 184 9.73 24.73 -13.62
N ARG A 185 9.15 24.97 -14.80
CA ARG A 185 9.37 24.14 -15.99
C ARG A 185 10.83 24.20 -16.46
N SER A 186 11.41 25.40 -16.45
CA SER A 186 12.80 25.62 -16.86
C SER A 186 13.79 24.93 -15.91
N LEU A 187 13.61 25.08 -14.58
CA LEU A 187 14.44 24.39 -13.59
C LEU A 187 14.36 22.87 -13.73
N LEU A 188 13.16 22.33 -13.91
CA LEU A 188 12.95 20.89 -14.02
C LEU A 188 13.58 20.33 -15.30
N LEU A 189 13.43 21.03 -16.43
CA LEU A 189 14.05 20.66 -17.69
C LEU A 189 15.58 20.72 -17.61
N GLY A 190 16.13 21.83 -17.10
CA GLY A 190 17.57 22.01 -16.93
C GLY A 190 18.18 20.97 -16.00
N SER A 191 17.48 20.62 -14.92
CA SER A 191 17.89 19.57 -13.99
C SER A 191 17.99 18.20 -14.66
N TYR A 192 16.94 17.76 -15.37
CA TYR A 192 16.98 16.46 -16.06
C TYR A 192 18.00 16.41 -17.21
N MET A 193 18.21 17.52 -17.94
CA MET A 193 19.28 17.61 -18.94
C MET A 193 20.67 17.55 -18.31
N GLY A 194 20.86 18.21 -17.16
CA GLY A 194 22.08 18.14 -16.38
C GLY A 194 22.36 16.72 -15.90
N MET A 195 21.36 16.07 -15.30
CA MET A 195 21.44 14.69 -14.85
C MET A 195 21.82 13.73 -15.99
N ALA A 196 21.18 13.85 -17.15
CA ALA A 196 21.50 13.04 -18.32
C ALA A 196 22.96 13.21 -18.76
N SER A 197 23.40 14.47 -18.88
CA SER A 197 24.76 14.81 -19.30
C SER A 197 25.80 14.28 -18.32
N SER A 198 25.54 14.39 -17.02
CA SER A 198 26.41 13.87 -15.96
C SER A 198 26.53 12.35 -15.97
N MET A 199 25.42 11.64 -16.23
CA MET A 199 25.42 10.18 -16.34
C MET A 199 26.17 9.69 -17.57
N PHE A 200 26.02 10.35 -18.71
CA PHE A 200 26.81 10.00 -19.89
C PHE A 200 28.29 10.29 -19.70
N LEU A 201 28.64 11.43 -19.07
CA LEU A 201 30.03 11.77 -18.75
C LEU A 201 30.69 10.70 -17.86
N LEU A 202 29.95 10.20 -16.86
CA LEU A 202 30.41 9.14 -15.96
C LEU A 202 30.70 7.83 -16.70
N VAL A 203 29.99 7.53 -17.78
CA VAL A 203 30.15 6.29 -18.56
C VAL A 203 31.27 6.39 -19.60
N VAL A 204 31.70 7.60 -20.01
CA VAL A 204 32.75 7.79 -21.02
C VAL A 204 34.01 6.96 -20.76
N PRO A 205 34.57 6.89 -19.52
CA PRO A 205 35.79 6.13 -19.26
C PRO A 205 35.69 4.63 -19.54
N PHE A 206 34.48 4.08 -19.53
CA PHE A 206 34.23 2.67 -19.82
C PHE A 206 34.05 2.39 -21.32
N SER A 207 33.83 3.44 -22.12
CA SER A 207 33.61 3.34 -23.57
C SER A 207 34.85 3.69 -24.39
N VAL A 208 35.73 4.55 -23.83
CA VAL A 208 36.92 5.05 -24.50
C VAL A 208 38.14 4.80 -23.60
N PRO A 209 39.26 4.29 -24.13
CA PRO A 209 40.48 4.15 -23.35
C PRO A 209 40.97 5.53 -22.89
N VAL A 210 40.86 5.78 -21.59
CA VAL A 210 41.34 6.99 -20.91
C VAL A 210 42.29 6.59 -19.78
N ASN A 211 43.18 7.51 -19.41
CA ASN A 211 44.09 7.32 -18.28
C ASN A 211 43.30 7.07 -16.99
N GLU A 212 43.85 6.24 -16.10
CA GLU A 212 43.22 5.82 -14.84
C GLU A 212 42.82 7.02 -13.95
N GLN A 213 43.70 8.02 -13.79
CA GLN A 213 43.40 9.25 -13.06
C GLN A 213 42.23 10.04 -13.67
N MET A 214 42.16 10.09 -15.01
CA MET A 214 41.08 10.79 -15.71
C MET A 214 39.75 10.02 -15.55
N SER A 215 39.79 8.69 -15.59
CA SER A 215 38.63 7.82 -15.33
C SER A 215 38.02 8.08 -13.96
N HIS A 216 38.85 8.09 -12.91
CA HIS A 216 38.39 8.34 -11.54
C HIS A 216 37.81 9.75 -11.41
N PHE A 217 38.49 10.76 -11.98
CA PHE A 217 38.00 12.14 -11.97
C PHE A 217 36.64 12.29 -12.66
N LEU A 218 36.46 11.74 -13.87
CA LEU A 218 35.19 11.81 -14.60
C LEU A 218 34.05 11.12 -13.85
N SER A 219 34.34 9.99 -13.21
CA SER A 219 33.33 9.20 -12.50
C SER A 219 32.86 9.90 -11.22
N ILE A 220 33.78 10.47 -10.44
CA ILE A 220 33.46 11.30 -9.27
C ILE A 220 32.71 12.55 -9.68
N PHE A 221 33.28 13.30 -10.63
CA PHE A 221 32.71 14.56 -11.07
C PHE A 221 31.32 14.36 -11.67
N GLY A 222 31.13 13.31 -12.49
CA GLY A 222 29.84 12.92 -13.05
C GLY A 222 28.81 12.59 -11.96
N THR A 223 29.19 11.80 -10.95
CA THR A 223 28.29 11.46 -9.83
C THR A 223 27.89 12.71 -9.03
N LEU A 224 28.86 13.56 -8.69
CA LEU A 224 28.59 14.78 -7.93
C LEU A 224 27.75 15.78 -8.72
N MET A 225 28.03 15.96 -10.02
CA MET A 225 27.24 16.82 -10.90
C MET A 225 25.83 16.27 -11.11
N TYR A 226 25.65 14.96 -11.18
CA TYR A 226 24.33 14.34 -11.27
C TYR A 226 23.49 14.66 -10.03
N VAL A 227 24.04 14.47 -8.83
CA VAL A 227 23.34 14.77 -7.57
C VAL A 227 23.08 16.27 -7.42
N PHE A 228 24.06 17.11 -7.77
CA PHE A 228 23.93 18.56 -7.75
C PHE A 228 22.82 19.06 -8.67
N THR A 229 22.81 18.61 -9.93
CA THR A 229 21.79 19.00 -10.92
C THR A 229 20.41 18.48 -10.56
N PHE A 230 20.30 17.28 -9.98
CA PHE A 230 19.05 16.78 -9.40
C PHE A 230 18.50 17.74 -8.33
N SER A 231 19.36 18.17 -7.39
CA SER A 231 18.94 19.01 -6.27
C SER A 231 18.60 20.44 -6.65
N ILE A 232 19.13 20.95 -7.78
CA ILE A 232 18.76 22.26 -8.32
C ILE A 232 17.29 22.30 -8.80
N GLY A 233 16.75 21.18 -9.30
CA GLY A 233 15.43 21.17 -9.93
C GLY A 233 14.57 19.97 -9.54
N ALA A 234 14.88 18.79 -10.06
CA ALA A 234 14.04 17.60 -9.93
C ALA A 234 13.64 17.29 -8.48
N GLY A 235 14.55 17.46 -7.51
CA GLY A 235 14.25 17.30 -6.08
C GLY A 235 13.12 18.22 -5.59
N PRO A 236 13.36 19.54 -5.44
CA PRO A 236 12.37 20.46 -4.86
C PRO A 236 11.20 20.81 -5.80
N VAL A 237 11.43 20.88 -7.11
CA VAL A 237 10.41 21.36 -8.08
C VAL A 237 9.29 20.35 -8.25
N THR A 238 9.59 19.05 -8.24
CA THR A 238 8.58 18.00 -8.55
C THR A 238 7.44 18.01 -7.52
N GLY A 239 7.76 18.05 -6.22
CA GLY A 239 6.72 18.13 -5.19
C GLY A 239 5.91 19.42 -5.28
N LEU A 240 6.57 20.54 -5.58
CA LEU A 240 5.93 21.84 -5.69
C LEU A 240 4.97 21.92 -6.89
N ILE A 241 5.43 21.51 -8.08
CA ILE A 241 4.63 21.62 -9.31
C ILE A 241 3.39 20.74 -9.26
N ILE A 242 3.44 19.58 -8.61
CA ILE A 242 2.28 18.70 -8.42
C ILE A 242 1.19 19.43 -7.62
N THR A 243 1.58 20.13 -6.55
CA THR A 243 0.62 20.90 -5.75
C THR A 243 0.07 22.11 -6.50
N GLU A 244 0.86 22.74 -7.37
CA GLU A 244 0.45 23.87 -8.20
C GLU A 244 -0.47 23.45 -9.37
N LEU A 245 -0.21 22.30 -10.01
CA LEU A 245 -1.04 21.73 -11.08
C LEU A 245 -2.37 21.16 -10.58
N SER A 246 -2.46 20.84 -9.29
CA SER A 246 -3.67 20.28 -8.72
C SER A 246 -4.70 21.35 -8.39
N SER A 247 -5.97 21.08 -8.68
CA SER A 247 -7.07 21.93 -8.23
C SER A 247 -7.14 21.93 -6.71
N THR A 248 -7.60 23.03 -6.12
CA THR A 248 -7.73 23.18 -4.66
C THR A 248 -8.49 22.01 -4.03
N ARG A 249 -9.52 21.50 -4.72
CA ARG A 249 -10.38 20.38 -4.30
C ARG A 249 -9.65 19.03 -4.34
N THR A 250 -8.89 18.72 -5.39
CA THR A 250 -8.22 17.40 -5.54
C THR A 250 -6.78 17.37 -5.06
N ARG A 251 -6.18 18.52 -4.71
CA ARG A 251 -4.75 18.68 -4.34
C ARG A 251 -4.24 17.66 -3.35
N ALA A 252 -4.92 17.49 -2.22
CA ALA A 252 -4.46 16.55 -1.19
C ALA A 252 -4.43 15.11 -1.71
N LYS A 253 -5.44 14.71 -2.50
CA LYS A 253 -5.53 13.36 -3.07
C LYS A 253 -4.54 13.13 -4.20
N THR A 254 -4.34 14.13 -5.07
CA THR A 254 -3.33 14.10 -6.12
C THR A 254 -1.92 13.97 -5.54
N MET A 255 -1.61 14.74 -4.49
CA MET A 255 -0.31 14.63 -3.81
C MET A 255 -0.14 13.28 -3.13
N ALA A 256 -1.17 12.76 -2.44
CA ALA A 256 -1.13 11.45 -1.80
C ALA A 256 -0.90 10.32 -2.81
N PHE A 257 -1.61 10.35 -3.96
CA PHE A 257 -1.40 9.40 -5.05
C PHE A 257 0.02 9.48 -5.60
N SER A 258 0.49 10.69 -5.90
CA SER A 258 1.81 10.91 -6.49
C SER A 258 2.93 10.46 -5.54
N LEU A 259 2.80 10.74 -4.23
CA LEU A 259 3.74 10.25 -3.21
C LEU A 259 3.68 8.74 -3.04
N CYS A 260 2.50 8.11 -3.14
CA CYS A 260 2.40 6.66 -3.11
C CYS A 260 3.19 6.04 -4.28
N VAL A 261 3.03 6.58 -5.49
CA VAL A 261 3.80 6.18 -6.67
C VAL A 261 5.30 6.39 -6.44
N HIS A 262 5.70 7.53 -5.88
CA HIS A 262 7.09 7.83 -5.52
C HIS A 262 7.69 6.75 -4.61
N TRP A 263 7.03 6.44 -3.49
CA TRP A 263 7.54 5.46 -2.52
C TRP A 263 7.54 4.02 -3.06
N VAL A 264 6.56 3.64 -3.87
CA VAL A 264 6.54 2.32 -4.53
C VAL A 264 7.69 2.20 -5.53
N CYS A 265 7.92 3.22 -6.36
CA CYS A 265 9.05 3.19 -7.30
C CYS A 265 10.39 3.23 -6.57
N ASN A 266 10.50 4.00 -5.49
CA ASN A 266 11.69 4.01 -4.64
C ASN A 266 12.00 2.62 -4.07
N PHE A 267 10.97 1.94 -3.55
CA PHE A 267 11.11 0.58 -3.03
C PHE A 267 11.60 -0.39 -4.11
N VAL A 268 11.04 -0.33 -5.33
CA VAL A 268 11.46 -1.17 -6.46
C VAL A 268 12.92 -0.92 -6.82
N ILE A 269 13.33 0.35 -6.98
CA ILE A 269 14.72 0.68 -7.30
C ILE A 269 15.66 0.23 -6.17
N GLY A 270 15.34 0.53 -4.92
CA GLY A 270 16.15 0.12 -3.77
C GLY A 270 16.32 -1.39 -3.63
N LEU A 271 15.30 -2.17 -4.00
CA LEU A 271 15.33 -3.64 -3.93
C LEU A 271 16.21 -4.25 -5.03
N PHE A 272 16.15 -3.73 -6.26
CA PHE A 272 16.80 -4.34 -7.42
C PHE A 272 18.13 -3.67 -7.82
N PHE A 273 18.51 -2.54 -7.21
CA PHE A 273 19.68 -1.77 -7.65
C PHE A 273 20.98 -2.59 -7.64
N ILE A 274 21.27 -3.29 -6.54
CA ILE A 274 22.48 -4.11 -6.41
C ILE A 274 22.45 -5.25 -7.44
N ASP A 275 21.32 -5.98 -7.55
CA ASP A 275 21.15 -7.05 -8.54
C ASP A 275 21.36 -6.55 -9.99
N LEU A 276 20.89 -5.34 -10.31
CA LEU A 276 21.09 -4.71 -11.61
C LEU A 276 22.57 -4.40 -11.86
N MET A 277 23.25 -3.86 -10.84
CA MET A 277 24.68 -3.55 -10.90
C MET A 277 25.52 -4.81 -11.08
N GLU A 278 25.24 -5.89 -10.34
CA GLU A 278 25.97 -7.16 -10.44
C GLU A 278 25.76 -7.85 -11.80
N ARG A 279 24.55 -7.79 -12.37
CA ARG A 279 24.22 -8.49 -13.63
C ARG A 279 24.63 -7.73 -14.88
N PHE A 280 24.41 -6.41 -14.91
CA PHE A 280 24.59 -5.60 -16.11
C PHE A 280 25.85 -4.72 -16.04
N GLY A 281 26.42 -4.53 -14.86
CA GLY A 281 27.56 -3.67 -14.64
C GLY A 281 27.22 -2.18 -14.63
N LEU A 282 28.13 -1.40 -14.07
CA LEU A 282 28.03 0.05 -13.90
C LEU A 282 27.71 0.81 -15.21
N PRO A 283 28.39 0.56 -16.35
CA PRO A 283 28.21 1.38 -17.55
C PRO A 283 26.78 1.31 -18.12
N ILE A 284 26.17 0.11 -18.11
CA ILE A 284 24.84 -0.11 -18.66
C ILE A 284 23.78 0.51 -17.75
N VAL A 285 23.88 0.28 -16.45
CA VAL A 285 22.92 0.81 -15.47
C VAL A 285 22.93 2.35 -15.47
N TYR A 286 24.10 2.98 -15.42
CA TYR A 286 24.22 4.43 -15.38
C TYR A 286 23.84 5.09 -16.73
N SER A 287 24.14 4.43 -17.86
CA SER A 287 23.63 4.87 -19.17
C SER A 287 22.11 4.84 -19.23
N SER A 288 21.48 3.80 -18.65
CA SER A 288 20.02 3.69 -18.61
C SER A 288 19.38 4.84 -17.82
N PHE A 289 20.00 5.25 -16.70
CA PHE A 289 19.58 6.42 -15.92
C PHE A 289 19.73 7.73 -16.71
N GLY A 290 20.80 7.87 -17.51
CA GLY A 290 20.97 8.97 -18.44
C GLY A 290 19.84 9.03 -19.48
N ILE A 291 19.48 7.90 -20.07
CA ILE A 291 18.38 7.79 -21.04
C ILE A 291 17.04 8.13 -20.38
N VAL A 292 16.74 7.60 -19.19
CA VAL A 292 15.52 7.91 -18.45
C VAL A 292 15.46 9.40 -18.10
N SER A 293 16.60 10.01 -17.76
CA SER A 293 16.69 11.46 -17.51
C SER A 293 16.37 12.28 -18.77
N LEU A 294 16.82 11.85 -19.95
CA LEU A 294 16.40 12.49 -21.22
C LEU A 294 14.90 12.32 -21.48
N LEU A 295 14.33 11.15 -21.20
CA LEU A 295 12.88 10.93 -21.29
C LEU A 295 12.12 11.82 -20.31
N ALA A 296 12.65 12.05 -19.10
CA ALA A 296 12.11 12.97 -18.11
C ALA A 296 12.18 14.43 -18.57
N ALA A 297 13.29 14.83 -19.20
CA ALA A 297 13.43 16.14 -19.83
C ALA A 297 12.42 16.33 -20.97
N ALA A 298 12.28 15.35 -21.87
CA ALA A 298 11.30 15.38 -22.96
C ALA A 298 9.87 15.44 -22.41
N PHE A 299 9.53 14.61 -21.43
CA PHE A 299 8.23 14.62 -20.78
C PHE A 299 7.91 15.99 -20.17
N THR A 300 8.88 16.58 -19.47
CA THR A 300 8.78 17.93 -18.89
C THR A 300 8.59 18.99 -19.97
N TYR A 301 9.31 18.90 -21.09
CA TYR A 301 9.16 19.84 -22.18
C TYR A 301 7.75 19.79 -22.78
N TYR A 302 7.18 18.61 -23.03
CA TYR A 302 5.88 18.49 -23.71
C TYR A 302 4.66 18.59 -22.80
N ASN A 303 4.71 18.07 -21.58
CA ASN A 303 3.52 17.89 -20.74
C ASN A 303 3.40 18.90 -19.61
N ILE A 304 4.47 19.62 -19.27
CA ILE A 304 4.49 20.54 -18.13
C ILE A 304 4.35 21.98 -18.62
N ILE A 305 3.40 22.68 -18.01
CA ILE A 305 3.19 24.12 -18.21
C ILE A 305 3.96 24.92 -17.16
N GLU A 306 4.38 26.13 -17.51
CA GLU A 306 5.02 27.04 -16.55
C GLU A 306 3.97 27.56 -15.56
N THR A 307 4.22 27.37 -14.27
CA THR A 307 3.32 27.74 -13.16
C THR A 307 3.73 29.05 -12.48
N LYS A 308 4.95 29.56 -12.74
CA LYS A 308 5.44 30.80 -12.13
C LYS A 308 4.53 31.98 -12.40
N GLY A 309 4.07 32.62 -11.32
CA GLY A 309 3.32 33.88 -11.37
C GLY A 309 1.88 33.73 -11.89
N ARG A 310 1.39 32.50 -12.08
CA ARG A 310 0.02 32.21 -12.52
C ARG A 310 -0.88 31.86 -11.35
N SER A 311 -2.16 32.19 -11.47
CA SER A 311 -3.15 31.76 -10.48
C SER A 311 -3.45 30.26 -10.65
N LEU A 312 -3.98 29.63 -9.60
CA LEU A 312 -4.31 28.20 -9.65
C LEU A 312 -5.43 27.91 -10.65
N GLU A 313 -6.35 28.86 -10.80
CA GLU A 313 -7.49 28.80 -11.71
C GLU A 313 -7.02 28.90 -13.17
N GLU A 314 -6.06 29.78 -13.45
CA GLU A 314 -5.44 29.90 -14.77
C GLU A 314 -4.72 28.60 -15.19
N ILE A 315 -4.03 27.95 -14.25
CA ILE A 315 -3.36 26.66 -14.46
C ILE A 315 -4.37 25.55 -14.77
N GLU A 316 -5.48 25.46 -14.02
CA GLU A 316 -6.52 24.45 -14.25
C GLU A 316 -7.15 24.60 -15.64
N TYR A 317 -7.36 25.84 -16.07
CA TYR A 317 -7.86 26.17 -17.40
C TYR A 317 -6.89 25.74 -18.51
N LEU A 318 -5.59 26.03 -18.35
CA LEU A 318 -4.56 25.67 -19.33
C LEU A 318 -4.39 24.16 -19.45
N LEU A 319 -4.56 23.45 -18.33
CA LEU A 319 -4.52 22.01 -18.29
C LEU A 319 -5.76 21.39 -18.97
N ASN A 320 -6.92 22.05 -18.86
CA ASN A 320 -8.20 21.57 -19.39
C ASN A 320 -8.91 22.60 -20.29
N PRO A 321 -8.43 22.82 -21.53
CA PRO A 321 -9.04 23.77 -22.47
C PRO A 321 -10.46 23.37 -22.95
N SER A 322 -10.94 22.17 -22.59
CA SER A 322 -12.34 21.78 -22.78
C SER A 322 -13.29 22.43 -21.76
N LEU A 323 -12.79 22.82 -20.59
CA LEU A 323 -13.59 23.49 -19.55
C LEU A 323 -13.93 24.93 -19.97
N GLU A 324 -12.93 25.68 -20.44
CA GLU A 324 -13.04 26.95 -21.19
C GLU A 324 -14.26 26.99 -22.11
N ARG A 325 -14.34 26.05 -23.06
CA ARG A 325 -15.43 25.99 -24.03
C ARG A 325 -16.78 25.73 -23.35
N SER A 326 -16.82 24.79 -22.40
CA SER A 326 -18.08 24.45 -21.72
C SER A 326 -18.60 25.57 -20.81
N ASP A 327 -17.71 26.32 -20.15
CA ASP A 327 -18.07 27.45 -19.28
C ASP A 327 -18.45 28.68 -20.10
N ARG A 328 -17.77 28.94 -21.23
CA ARG A 328 -18.20 29.95 -22.21
C ARG A 328 -19.58 29.64 -22.77
N GLU A 329 -19.83 28.39 -23.19
CA GLU A 329 -21.13 27.97 -23.70
C GLU A 329 -22.25 28.06 -22.65
N ARG A 330 -21.95 27.80 -21.37
CA ARG A 330 -22.91 28.01 -20.26
C ARG A 330 -23.15 29.48 -19.98
N GLY A 331 -22.11 30.31 -19.98
CA GLY A 331 -22.22 31.75 -19.81
C GLY A 331 -23.02 32.41 -20.93
N GLU A 332 -22.83 31.98 -22.17
CA GLU A 332 -23.60 32.41 -23.34
C GLU A 332 -25.07 31.95 -23.27
N ARG A 333 -25.33 30.70 -22.84
CA ARG A 333 -26.69 30.22 -22.60
C ARG A 333 -27.39 30.98 -21.47
N GLY A 334 -26.69 31.25 -20.36
CA GLY A 334 -27.21 32.05 -19.25
C GLY A 334 -27.57 33.47 -19.68
N ARG A 335 -26.70 34.13 -20.47
CA ARG A 335 -26.99 35.46 -21.06
C ARG A 335 -28.13 35.42 -22.08
N ARG A 336 -28.33 34.32 -22.80
CA ARG A 336 -29.49 34.13 -23.71
C ARG A 336 -30.80 33.98 -22.93
N ILE A 337 -30.79 33.22 -21.83
CA ILE A 337 -31.98 32.99 -20.98
C ILE A 337 -32.36 34.28 -20.24
N GLN A 338 -31.40 35.10 -19.83
CA GLN A 338 -31.68 36.40 -19.19
C GLN A 338 -32.17 37.47 -20.18
N ARG A 339 -32.00 37.26 -21.49
CA ARG A 339 -32.47 38.15 -22.56
C ARG A 339 -33.78 37.69 -23.21
N SER A 340 -34.33 36.54 -22.85
CA SER A 340 -35.64 36.11 -23.34
C SER A 340 -36.75 36.79 -22.53
N PRO A 341 -37.80 37.36 -23.17
CA PRO A 341 -38.95 37.87 -22.45
C PRO A 341 -39.65 36.73 -21.72
N SER A 342 -40.07 36.97 -20.47
CA SER A 342 -40.81 36.02 -19.66
C SER A 342 -42.06 35.52 -20.38
N PRO A 343 -42.29 34.19 -20.49
CA PRO A 343 -43.54 33.68 -21.04
C PRO A 343 -44.67 33.86 -20.02
N PRO A 344 -45.92 34.06 -20.47
CA PRO A 344 -47.06 34.18 -19.57
C PRO A 344 -47.35 32.84 -18.88
N ASN A 345 -47.74 32.92 -17.61
CA ASN A 345 -48.13 31.81 -16.75
C ASN A 345 -48.97 30.76 -17.49
N ARG A 346 -48.41 29.54 -17.64
CA ARG A 346 -49.19 28.35 -17.96
C ARG A 346 -49.09 27.34 -16.83
N THR A 347 -50.28 26.88 -16.46
CA THR A 347 -50.64 26.00 -15.36
C THR A 347 -49.93 24.65 -15.41
N LEU A 348 -49.68 24.13 -14.20
CA LEU A 348 -49.13 22.80 -13.91
C LEU A 348 -49.97 21.70 -14.55
N SER A 349 -49.36 20.85 -15.37
CA SER A 349 -49.88 19.53 -15.71
C SER A 349 -48.77 18.48 -15.57
N THR A 350 -49.09 17.42 -14.84
CA THR A 350 -48.28 16.27 -14.42
C THR A 350 -47.58 15.50 -15.57
N PRO A 351 -46.41 14.88 -15.34
CA PRO A 351 -45.76 14.02 -16.34
C PRO A 351 -46.25 12.56 -16.26
N PRO A 352 -46.30 11.81 -17.38
CA PRO A 352 -46.61 10.38 -17.37
C PRO A 352 -45.36 9.49 -17.22
N LEU A 353 -45.59 8.28 -16.72
CA LEU A 353 -44.65 7.18 -16.44
C LEU A 353 -44.12 6.43 -17.68
N GLY A 354 -42.89 5.89 -17.55
CA GLY A 354 -42.36 4.68 -18.24
C GLY A 354 -41.35 4.96 -19.36
N ARG A 355 -40.26 4.21 -19.61
CA ARG A 355 -39.67 2.95 -19.09
C ARG A 355 -38.19 2.88 -19.62
N PRO A 356 -37.38 1.81 -19.41
CA PRO A 356 -36.04 1.88 -18.81
C PRO A 356 -34.84 1.81 -19.77
N PHE A 357 -33.67 2.25 -19.29
CA PHE A 357 -32.36 2.13 -19.94
C PHE A 357 -31.53 0.99 -19.32
N ILE A 358 -30.98 0.14 -20.18
CA ILE A 358 -30.16 -1.04 -19.88
C ILE A 358 -28.74 -0.61 -19.47
N GLN A 359 -28.19 -1.18 -18.39
CA GLN A 359 -26.83 -0.91 -17.94
C GLN A 359 -25.95 -2.19 -17.94
N SER A 360 -24.93 -2.10 -18.79
CA SER A 360 -23.64 -2.80 -18.88
C SER A 360 -23.23 -3.82 -17.80
N THR A 361 -22.82 -4.99 -18.29
CA THR A 361 -22.10 -6.09 -17.62
C THR A 361 -20.74 -5.67 -17.03
N ARG A 362 -20.53 -6.00 -15.74
CA ARG A 362 -19.26 -5.84 -15.01
C ARG A 362 -18.48 -7.16 -14.97
N VAL A 363 -17.17 -7.04 -15.18
CA VAL A 363 -16.13 -8.08 -15.09
C VAL A 363 -15.90 -8.52 -13.64
N LEU A 364 -15.86 -9.84 -13.40
CA LEU A 364 -15.57 -10.48 -12.11
C LEU A 364 -14.07 -10.41 -11.77
N ARG A 365 -13.73 -10.03 -10.53
CA ARG A 365 -12.39 -10.18 -9.90
C ARG A 365 -12.42 -11.36 -8.92
N PRO A 366 -11.28 -12.03 -8.66
CA PRO A 366 -11.21 -13.14 -7.72
C PRO A 366 -11.31 -12.66 -6.26
N ILE A 367 -12.13 -13.35 -5.48
CA ILE A 367 -12.47 -13.03 -4.08
C ILE A 367 -11.38 -13.56 -3.13
N ARG A 368 -10.88 -12.69 -2.25
CA ARG A 368 -9.96 -13.01 -1.14
C ARG A 368 -10.79 -13.51 0.05
N MET A 369 -10.50 -14.69 0.58
CA MET A 369 -11.18 -15.24 1.77
C MET A 369 -11.10 -14.25 2.95
N ALA A 370 -12.23 -13.65 3.32
CA ALA A 370 -12.32 -12.76 4.47
C ALA A 370 -12.57 -13.61 5.72
N GLN A 371 -11.58 -13.69 6.60
CA GLN A 371 -11.79 -14.19 7.96
C GLN A 371 -12.66 -13.17 8.74
N PRO A 372 -13.69 -13.61 9.49
CA PRO A 372 -14.54 -12.70 10.24
C PRO A 372 -13.74 -11.96 11.33
N ASN A 373 -14.00 -10.65 11.46
CA ASN A 373 -13.29 -9.77 12.37
C ASN A 373 -13.56 -10.16 13.85
N PRO A 374 -12.54 -10.55 14.64
CA PRO A 374 -12.72 -11.13 15.97
C PRO A 374 -13.14 -10.13 17.07
N TYR A 375 -13.35 -8.85 16.74
CA TYR A 375 -13.56 -7.76 17.71
C TYR A 375 -14.93 -7.08 17.66
N VAL A 376 -15.94 -7.69 17.03
CA VAL A 376 -17.30 -7.12 17.02
C VAL A 376 -18.08 -7.66 18.23
N ASN A 377 -18.30 -6.79 19.21
CA ASN A 377 -19.17 -7.09 20.35
C ASN A 377 -20.64 -7.19 19.89
N PHE A 378 -21.38 -8.21 20.35
CA PHE A 378 -22.83 -8.28 20.17
C PHE A 378 -23.47 -7.16 21.00
N THR A 379 -23.62 -5.96 20.42
CA THR A 379 -24.28 -4.86 21.10
C THR A 379 -25.77 -5.16 21.26
N GLY A 380 -26.15 -5.52 22.49
CA GLY A 380 -27.50 -5.35 23.03
C GLY A 380 -28.63 -6.18 22.40
N SER A 381 -28.36 -7.26 21.67
CA SER A 381 -29.43 -8.14 21.18
C SER A 381 -29.03 -9.61 21.24
N ASN A 382 -29.80 -10.33 22.05
CA ASN A 382 -29.78 -11.76 22.36
C ASN A 382 -29.51 -12.65 21.12
N PRO A 383 -28.70 -13.73 21.20
CA PRO A 383 -28.59 -14.72 20.12
C PRO A 383 -29.96 -15.38 19.77
N LEU A 384 -30.97 -15.24 20.64
CA LEU A 384 -32.36 -15.63 20.38
C LEU A 384 -33.29 -14.48 19.97
N ALA A 385 -32.90 -13.20 20.07
CA ALA A 385 -33.70 -12.07 19.58
C ALA A 385 -33.41 -11.83 18.09
N LEU A 386 -33.83 -12.79 17.28
CA LEU A 386 -33.79 -12.71 15.84
C LEU A 386 -34.94 -11.80 15.37
N ASN A 387 -34.74 -10.49 15.40
CA ASN A 387 -35.68 -9.58 14.73
C ASN A 387 -35.81 -10.00 13.25
N ALA A 388 -37.05 -9.95 12.76
CA ALA A 388 -37.48 -10.32 11.41
C ALA A 388 -36.87 -9.45 10.29
N GLN A 389 -36.07 -8.45 10.64
CA GLN A 389 -35.53 -7.45 9.72
C GLN A 389 -34.44 -7.99 8.78
N ASN A 390 -33.74 -9.08 9.14
CA ASN A 390 -32.68 -9.68 8.32
C ASN A 390 -32.99 -11.17 8.03
N PRO A 391 -33.73 -11.50 6.95
CA PRO A 391 -33.99 -12.87 6.55
C PRO A 391 -32.71 -13.53 6.01
N VAL A 392 -32.47 -14.78 6.41
CA VAL A 392 -31.35 -15.58 5.89
C VAL A 392 -31.64 -15.95 4.43
N PRO A 393 -30.68 -15.82 3.50
CA PRO A 393 -30.88 -16.21 2.11
C PRO A 393 -31.31 -17.69 2.00
N ILE A 394 -32.42 -17.96 1.31
CA ILE A 394 -32.96 -19.33 1.13
C ILE A 394 -31.93 -20.26 0.44
N ALA A 395 -31.09 -19.71 -0.43
CA ALA A 395 -30.00 -20.44 -1.07
C ALA A 395 -28.93 -20.93 -0.08
N ALA A 396 -28.61 -20.12 0.94
CA ALA A 396 -27.65 -20.50 1.97
C ALA A 396 -28.22 -21.60 2.88
N LEU A 397 -29.53 -21.54 3.20
CA LEU A 397 -30.25 -22.55 3.99
C LEU A 397 -30.27 -23.94 3.33
N LYS A 398 -30.23 -24.02 1.99
CA LYS A 398 -30.19 -25.30 1.27
C LYS A 398 -28.83 -26.01 1.38
N ASN A 399 -27.75 -25.28 1.64
CA ASN A 399 -26.38 -25.80 1.64
C ASN A 399 -25.76 -25.89 3.05
N ILE A 400 -26.58 -25.82 4.11
CA ILE A 400 -26.08 -25.86 5.49
C ILE A 400 -25.72 -27.30 5.89
N PRO A 401 -24.45 -27.59 6.25
CA PRO A 401 -24.10 -28.87 6.87
C PRO A 401 -24.71 -28.96 8.28
N TYR A 402 -25.20 -30.13 8.68
CA TYR A 402 -25.82 -30.30 10.00
C TYR A 402 -24.82 -30.78 11.05
N PHE A 403 -24.88 -30.17 12.23
CA PHE A 403 -24.07 -30.59 13.37
C PHE A 403 -24.86 -31.48 14.32
N THR A 404 -24.56 -32.78 14.26
CA THR A 404 -24.97 -33.79 15.24
C THR A 404 -23.72 -34.45 15.80
N ARG A 405 -23.74 -34.81 17.10
CA ARG A 405 -22.62 -35.53 17.75
C ARG A 405 -22.28 -36.86 17.07
N GLU A 406 -23.21 -37.39 16.29
CA GLU A 406 -23.11 -38.65 15.54
C GLU A 406 -22.36 -38.49 14.20
N ASN A 407 -22.20 -37.28 13.66
CA ASN A 407 -21.67 -37.04 12.32
C ASN A 407 -20.14 -37.02 12.19
N GLN A 408 -19.38 -37.42 13.23
CA GLN A 408 -17.90 -37.40 13.27
C GLN A 408 -17.23 -36.05 12.95
N THR A 409 -17.98 -34.96 12.74
CA THR A 409 -17.45 -33.62 12.49
C THR A 409 -17.06 -32.96 13.80
N THR A 410 -15.82 -32.46 13.89
CA THR A 410 -15.39 -31.74 15.09
C THR A 410 -16.07 -30.37 15.16
N PRO A 411 -16.27 -29.80 16.37
CA PRO A 411 -16.82 -28.45 16.50
C PRO A 411 -16.04 -27.39 15.71
N GLY A 412 -14.73 -27.57 15.55
CA GLY A 412 -13.87 -26.66 14.80
C GLY A 412 -14.10 -26.74 13.29
N ASP A 413 -14.23 -27.95 12.75
CA ASP A 413 -14.49 -28.16 11.32
C ASP A 413 -15.88 -27.67 10.93
N HIS A 414 -16.89 -27.90 11.78
CA HIS A 414 -18.24 -27.40 11.55
C HIS A 414 -18.31 -25.87 11.48
N VAL A 415 -17.56 -25.17 12.32
CA VAL A 415 -17.48 -23.70 12.29
C VAL A 415 -16.81 -23.21 10.99
N LYS A 416 -15.80 -23.92 10.49
CA LYS A 416 -15.16 -23.61 9.19
C LYS A 416 -16.12 -23.83 8.03
N ASP A 417 -16.92 -24.90 8.04
CA ASP A 417 -17.89 -25.17 6.99
C ASP A 417 -18.97 -24.10 6.90
N ILE A 418 -19.45 -23.61 8.06
CA ILE A 418 -20.39 -22.49 8.13
C ILE A 418 -19.75 -21.20 7.60
N ALA A 419 -18.49 -20.94 7.93
CA ALA A 419 -17.75 -19.79 7.39
C ALA A 419 -17.60 -19.87 5.86
N ASN A 420 -17.38 -21.08 5.31
CA ASN A 420 -17.31 -21.32 3.87
C ASN A 420 -18.65 -21.06 3.18
N VAL A 421 -19.78 -21.50 3.76
CA VAL A 421 -21.12 -21.20 3.24
C VAL A 421 -21.40 -19.69 3.26
N CYS A 422 -21.00 -18.98 4.32
CA CYS A 422 -21.12 -17.53 4.37
C CYS A 422 -20.26 -16.83 3.30
N ALA A 423 -19.05 -17.32 3.02
CA ALA A 423 -18.18 -16.78 1.98
C ALA A 423 -18.76 -16.99 0.58
N ILE A 424 -19.32 -18.17 0.29
CA ILE A 424 -19.94 -18.49 -1.01
C ILE A 424 -21.15 -17.58 -1.29
N HIS A 425 -21.91 -17.23 -0.25
CA HIS A 425 -23.11 -16.42 -0.36
C HIS A 425 -22.91 -14.93 -0.02
N GLU A 426 -21.66 -14.46 0.04
CA GLU A 426 -21.30 -13.07 0.35
C GLU A 426 -21.97 -12.51 1.63
N ILE A 427 -22.15 -13.37 2.64
CA ILE A 427 -22.77 -13.01 3.91
C ILE A 427 -21.74 -12.28 4.79
N VAL A 428 -21.82 -10.96 4.81
CA VAL A 428 -20.90 -10.09 5.59
C VAL A 428 -21.42 -9.82 7.01
N GLU A 429 -22.74 -9.88 7.22
CA GLU A 429 -23.33 -9.58 8.53
C GLU A 429 -23.22 -10.75 9.52
N MET A 430 -22.53 -10.51 10.64
CA MET A 430 -22.35 -11.50 11.72
C MET A 430 -23.68 -12.00 12.30
N LYS A 431 -24.73 -11.15 12.34
CA LYS A 431 -26.07 -11.56 12.79
C LYS A 431 -26.68 -12.66 11.90
N ILE A 432 -26.40 -12.64 10.59
CA ILE A 432 -26.87 -13.66 9.65
C ILE A 432 -26.03 -14.94 9.80
N THR A 433 -24.72 -14.82 10.00
CA THR A 433 -23.82 -15.96 10.28
C THR A 433 -24.22 -16.73 11.54
N VAL A 434 -24.59 -16.03 12.62
CA VAL A 434 -25.09 -16.66 13.85
C VAL A 434 -26.43 -17.36 13.62
N LYS A 435 -27.34 -16.77 12.83
CA LYS A 435 -28.60 -17.44 12.42
C LYS A 435 -28.32 -18.71 11.61
N LEU A 436 -27.34 -18.67 10.71
CA LEU A 436 -26.93 -19.80 9.89
C LEU A 436 -26.35 -20.94 10.78
N LEU A 437 -25.50 -20.59 11.74
CA LEU A 437 -24.95 -21.54 12.70
C LEU A 437 -26.06 -22.14 13.59
N ALA A 438 -26.98 -21.32 14.11
CA ALA A 438 -28.08 -21.81 14.93
C ALA A 438 -29.02 -22.76 14.16
N SER A 439 -29.27 -22.49 12.88
CA SER A 439 -30.07 -23.36 12.00
C SER A 439 -29.35 -24.63 11.56
N SER A 440 -28.03 -24.70 11.73
CA SER A 440 -27.23 -25.90 11.49
C SER A 440 -27.30 -26.94 12.63
N PHE A 441 -27.71 -26.54 13.84
CA PHE A 441 -27.82 -27.42 14.99
C PHE A 441 -29.06 -28.32 14.92
N LYS A 442 -28.89 -29.62 15.18
CA LYS A 442 -29.97 -30.61 15.26
C LYS A 442 -29.84 -31.52 16.49
N GLY A 443 -30.97 -31.92 17.07
CA GLY A 443 -30.99 -32.85 18.21
C GLY A 443 -30.38 -32.23 19.48
N LYS A 444 -29.43 -32.94 20.11
CA LYS A 444 -28.80 -32.54 21.40
C LYS A 444 -28.03 -31.21 21.32
N SER A 445 -27.47 -30.87 20.15
CA SER A 445 -26.77 -29.58 19.94
C SER A 445 -27.74 -28.40 19.93
N LEU A 446 -28.94 -28.59 19.36
CA LEU A 446 -30.00 -27.58 19.36
C LEU A 446 -30.60 -27.39 20.76
N GLN A 447 -30.75 -28.47 21.54
CA GLN A 447 -31.22 -28.40 22.93
C GLN A 447 -30.24 -27.63 23.83
N TRP A 448 -28.94 -27.91 23.70
CA TRP A 448 -27.90 -27.16 24.40
C TRP A 448 -27.91 -25.68 24.00
N PHE A 449 -28.00 -25.38 22.71
CA PHE A 449 -28.02 -23.99 22.23
C PHE A 449 -29.23 -23.22 22.77
N ARG A 450 -30.38 -23.89 22.92
CA ARG A 450 -31.60 -23.31 23.53
C ARG A 450 -31.52 -23.15 25.05
N SER A 451 -30.67 -23.90 25.74
CA SER A 451 -30.49 -23.82 27.19
C SER A 451 -29.53 -22.72 27.65
N LEU A 452 -28.88 -22.01 26.72
CA LEU A 452 -27.96 -20.91 27.04
C LEU A 452 -28.74 -19.70 27.58
N GLU A 453 -28.30 -19.15 28.72
CA GLU A 453 -28.91 -17.97 29.33
C GLU A 453 -28.76 -16.72 28.44
N VAL A 454 -29.79 -15.87 28.48
CA VAL A 454 -29.85 -14.64 27.67
C VAL A 454 -28.71 -13.70 28.06
N GLY A 455 -27.79 -13.44 27.13
CA GLY A 455 -26.63 -12.56 27.34
C GLY A 455 -25.33 -13.25 27.77
N SER A 456 -25.35 -14.58 27.94
CA SER A 456 -24.16 -15.37 28.34
C SER A 456 -23.02 -15.37 27.30
N ILE A 457 -23.32 -15.06 26.04
CA ILE A 457 -22.36 -15.04 24.93
C ILE A 457 -22.38 -13.66 24.27
N GLN A 458 -21.30 -12.91 24.42
CA GLN A 458 -21.18 -11.54 23.91
C GLN A 458 -20.34 -11.43 22.64
N ASN A 459 -19.47 -12.42 22.35
CA ASN A 459 -18.59 -12.41 21.19
C ASN A 459 -18.56 -13.77 20.46
N TRP A 460 -18.24 -13.77 19.15
CA TRP A 460 -18.08 -15.00 18.35
C TRP A 460 -17.08 -15.99 18.95
N ASN A 461 -15.95 -15.50 19.48
CA ASN A 461 -14.95 -16.35 20.12
C ASN A 461 -15.48 -17.06 21.38
N GLN A 462 -16.37 -16.41 22.15
CA GLN A 462 -17.01 -17.03 23.31
C GLN A 462 -17.98 -18.14 22.89
N LEU A 463 -18.70 -17.95 21.77
CA LEU A 463 -19.59 -18.98 21.21
C LEU A 463 -18.81 -20.21 20.75
N CYS A 464 -17.71 -20.00 20.02
CA CYS A 464 -16.83 -21.10 19.59
C CYS A 464 -16.21 -21.83 20.78
N THR A 465 -15.82 -21.10 21.83
CA THR A 465 -15.27 -21.70 23.05
C THR A 465 -16.31 -22.52 23.82
N ALA A 466 -17.54 -22.01 23.95
CA ALA A 466 -18.63 -22.73 24.59
C ALA A 466 -19.02 -24.00 23.82
N LEU A 467 -19.06 -23.93 22.49
CA LEU A 467 -19.31 -25.07 21.61
C LEU A 467 -18.22 -26.15 21.76
N HIS A 468 -16.95 -25.72 21.78
CA HIS A 468 -15.82 -26.62 21.95
C HIS A 468 -15.76 -27.25 23.35
N ASN A 469 -16.09 -26.50 24.41
CA ASN A 469 -16.13 -27.05 25.77
C ASN A 469 -17.25 -28.08 25.96
N GLN A 470 -18.38 -27.92 25.25
CA GLN A 470 -19.52 -28.81 25.38
C GLN A 470 -19.39 -30.08 24.51
N PHE A 471 -18.88 -29.93 23.28
CA PHE A 471 -18.87 -31.00 22.28
C PHE A 471 -17.47 -31.42 21.81
N GLY A 472 -16.41 -30.78 22.30
CA GLY A 472 -15.02 -31.19 22.06
C GLY A 472 -14.67 -32.47 22.82
N GLU A 473 -13.74 -33.25 22.27
CA GLU A 473 -13.16 -34.40 22.95
C GLU A 473 -12.45 -33.89 24.22
N LYS A 474 -12.92 -34.29 25.41
CA LYS A 474 -12.22 -34.05 26.68
C LYS A 474 -10.98 -34.95 26.75
N GLY A 475 -9.97 -34.66 25.94
CA GLY A 475 -8.63 -35.19 26.08
C GLY A 475 -7.87 -34.43 27.17
N ASP A 476 -6.99 -35.11 27.86
CA ASP A 476 -6.11 -34.51 28.86
C ASP A 476 -5.29 -33.39 28.19
N ASN A 477 -5.49 -32.13 28.57
CA ASN A 477 -4.90 -30.97 27.89
C ASN A 477 -3.36 -31.06 27.84
N LEU A 478 -2.76 -31.72 28.83
CA LEU A 478 -1.33 -32.05 28.85
C LEU A 478 -0.93 -33.00 27.71
N SER A 479 -1.72 -34.05 27.44
CA SER A 479 -1.45 -35.01 26.37
C SER A 479 -1.50 -34.36 24.99
N LEU A 480 -2.41 -33.41 24.77
CA LEU A 480 -2.49 -32.68 23.49
C LEU A 480 -1.31 -31.72 23.28
N LEU A 481 -0.84 -31.06 24.35
CA LEU A 481 0.37 -30.24 24.31
C LEU A 481 1.62 -31.10 24.13
N GLU A 482 1.68 -32.26 24.78
CA GLU A 482 2.76 -33.24 24.61
C GLU A 482 2.82 -33.74 23.16
N GLN A 483 1.67 -34.09 22.57
CA GLN A 483 1.57 -34.44 21.15
C GLN A 483 2.03 -33.30 20.23
N LEU A 484 1.73 -32.04 20.57
CA LEU A 484 2.17 -30.88 19.78
C LEU A 484 3.69 -30.63 19.90
N THR A 485 4.30 -30.94 21.04
CA THR A 485 5.73 -30.75 21.27
C THR A 485 6.60 -31.89 20.74
N THR A 486 6.02 -33.08 20.58
CA THR A 486 6.69 -34.30 20.14
C THR A 486 6.52 -34.59 18.65
N ILE A 487 5.54 -33.96 17.99
CA ILE A 487 5.34 -34.12 16.54
C ILE A 487 6.59 -33.69 15.78
N LYS A 488 7.07 -34.56 14.91
CA LYS A 488 8.16 -34.29 13.96
C LYS A 488 7.73 -34.74 12.57
N ARG A 489 8.14 -33.99 11.56
CA ARG A 489 7.98 -34.39 10.15
C ARG A 489 8.84 -35.63 9.90
N ALA A 490 8.25 -36.67 9.31
CA ALA A 490 9.03 -37.85 8.90
C ALA A 490 9.90 -37.50 7.66
N PRO A 491 11.08 -38.13 7.49
CA PRO A 491 12.00 -37.77 6.42
C PRO A 491 11.43 -37.92 4.99
N ASN A 492 10.41 -38.76 4.80
CA ASN A 492 9.75 -39.01 3.51
C ASN A 492 8.31 -38.48 3.44
N GLU A 493 7.89 -37.64 4.39
CA GLU A 493 6.52 -37.10 4.44
C GLU A 493 6.41 -35.78 3.67
N GLN A 494 5.35 -35.63 2.85
CA GLN A 494 5.07 -34.35 2.18
C GLN A 494 4.69 -33.28 3.20
N LEU A 495 5.12 -32.04 2.94
CA LEU A 495 4.86 -30.91 3.82
C LEU A 495 3.36 -30.59 3.95
N THR A 496 2.57 -30.85 2.90
CA THR A 496 1.10 -30.77 2.88
C THR A 496 0.48 -31.68 3.94
N ASP A 497 0.90 -32.94 3.97
CA ASP A 497 0.38 -33.98 4.86
C ASP A 497 0.79 -33.71 6.31
N PHE A 498 2.04 -33.29 6.50
CA PHE A 498 2.54 -32.85 7.79
C PHE A 498 1.74 -31.64 8.33
N ASN A 499 1.50 -30.62 7.50
CA ASN A 499 0.73 -29.45 7.90
C ASN A 499 -0.71 -29.82 8.27
N PHE A 500 -1.33 -30.76 7.55
CA PHE A 500 -2.66 -31.26 7.89
C PHE A 500 -2.68 -31.96 9.25
N ARG A 501 -1.69 -32.82 9.53
CA ARG A 501 -1.53 -33.47 10.84
C ARG A 501 -1.30 -32.47 11.97
N PHE A 502 -0.44 -31.48 11.75
CA PHE A 502 -0.15 -30.43 12.73
C PHE A 502 -1.40 -29.58 13.03
N GLN A 503 -2.13 -29.16 11.99
CA GLN A 503 -3.37 -28.39 12.15
C GLN A 503 -4.45 -29.18 12.88
N ARG A 504 -4.56 -30.50 12.64
CA ARG A 504 -5.52 -31.35 13.33
C ARG A 504 -5.27 -31.45 14.83
N ILE A 505 -4.00 -31.50 15.27
CA ILE A 505 -3.65 -31.46 16.69
C ILE A 505 -3.91 -30.06 17.27
N TRP A 506 -3.52 -29.01 16.53
CA TRP A 506 -3.72 -27.62 16.92
C TRP A 506 -5.20 -27.28 17.15
N ASP A 507 -6.08 -27.73 16.26
CA ASP A 507 -7.52 -27.48 16.32
C ASP A 507 -8.23 -28.23 17.45
N ARG A 508 -7.60 -29.28 18.00
CA ARG A 508 -8.06 -30.01 19.18
C ARG A 508 -7.71 -29.34 20.51
N ILE A 509 -6.77 -28.40 20.53
CA ILE A 509 -6.37 -27.69 21.76
C ILE A 509 -7.40 -26.60 22.10
N PRO A 510 -8.02 -26.62 23.29
CA PRO A 510 -8.98 -25.60 23.71
C PRO A 510 -8.37 -24.20 23.65
N LEU A 511 -9.16 -23.21 23.22
CA LEU A 511 -8.69 -21.82 23.07
C LEU A 511 -8.09 -21.23 24.36
N ALA A 512 -8.57 -21.66 25.53
CA ALA A 512 -8.10 -21.20 26.83
C ALA A 512 -6.66 -21.64 27.17
N VAL A 513 -6.19 -22.75 26.57
CA VAL A 513 -4.87 -23.37 26.83
C VAL A 513 -3.96 -23.28 25.59
N ARG A 514 -4.49 -22.78 24.47
CA ARG A 514 -3.77 -22.69 23.19
C ARG A 514 -2.60 -21.71 23.31
N PRO A 515 -1.37 -22.11 22.89
CA PRO A 515 -0.22 -21.21 22.86
C PRO A 515 -0.50 -19.94 22.02
N THR A 516 0.22 -18.85 22.32
CA THR A 516 0.17 -17.63 21.51
C THR A 516 0.55 -17.92 20.06
N ALA A 517 0.15 -17.06 19.12
CA ALA A 517 0.47 -17.24 17.70
C ALA A 517 1.98 -17.42 17.44
N GLN A 518 2.84 -16.76 18.24
CA GLN A 518 4.29 -16.96 18.23
C GLN A 518 4.72 -18.32 18.80
N GLY A 519 4.08 -18.79 19.88
CA GLY A 519 4.32 -20.14 20.41
C GLY A 519 3.97 -21.22 19.40
N ALA A 520 2.84 -21.06 18.70
CA ALA A 520 2.42 -21.95 17.62
C ALA A 520 3.45 -22.07 16.50
N PHE A 521 4.01 -20.93 16.10
CA PHE A 521 5.07 -20.84 15.11
C PHE A 521 6.35 -21.54 15.57
N LEU A 522 6.76 -21.35 16.83
CA LEU A 522 7.93 -22.02 17.39
C LEU A 522 7.75 -23.55 17.45
N TYR A 523 6.56 -24.04 17.81
CA TYR A 523 6.27 -25.48 17.79
C TYR A 523 6.29 -26.05 16.37
N PHE A 524 5.75 -25.33 15.40
CA PHE A 524 5.79 -25.74 14.00
C PHE A 524 7.22 -25.81 13.47
N LEU A 525 8.06 -24.81 13.75
CA LEU A 525 9.47 -24.82 13.37
C LEU A 525 10.27 -25.95 14.01
N LYS A 526 10.05 -26.19 15.30
CA LYS A 526 10.73 -27.27 16.03
C LYS A 526 10.36 -28.67 15.50
N ALA A 527 9.19 -28.79 14.89
CA ALA A 527 8.71 -30.03 14.29
C ALA A 527 9.23 -30.26 12.85
N LEU A 528 9.83 -29.25 12.21
CA LEU A 528 10.49 -29.33 10.90
C LEU A 528 11.96 -29.74 11.03
N ASN A 529 12.58 -30.11 9.90
CA ASN A 529 14.02 -30.45 9.86
C ASN A 529 14.88 -29.22 10.25
N SER A 530 16.05 -29.45 10.86
CA SER A 530 16.95 -28.41 11.39
C SER A 530 17.35 -27.36 10.35
N ASP A 531 17.59 -27.80 9.11
CA ASP A 531 18.03 -26.92 8.03
C ASP A 531 16.93 -25.96 7.57
N ILE A 532 15.69 -26.47 7.51
CA ILE A 532 14.50 -25.68 7.16
C ILE A 532 14.15 -24.74 8.31
N SER A 533 14.24 -25.21 9.56
CA SER A 533 13.98 -24.40 10.74
C SER A 533 14.95 -23.21 10.85
N MET A 534 16.26 -23.41 10.62
CA MET A 534 17.24 -22.31 10.64
C MET A 534 16.96 -21.27 9.55
N LEU A 535 16.60 -21.72 8.34
CA LEU A 535 16.30 -20.83 7.22
C LEU A 535 15.06 -19.96 7.47
N ILE A 536 14.07 -20.50 8.20
CA ILE A 536 12.84 -19.75 8.51
C ILE A 536 13.02 -18.86 9.76
N GLN A 537 13.85 -19.26 10.73
CA GLN A 537 14.17 -18.43 11.90
C GLN A 537 14.85 -17.12 11.52
N SER A 538 15.66 -17.09 10.46
CA SER A 538 16.28 -15.86 9.95
C SER A 538 15.30 -14.87 9.31
N MET A 539 14.07 -15.30 8.99
CA MET A 539 13.08 -14.49 8.27
C MET A 539 12.07 -13.74 9.14
N GLY A 540 12.01 -14.02 10.46
CA GLY A 540 11.29 -13.20 11.46
C GLY A 540 9.76 -13.10 11.34
N GLY A 541 9.04 -13.41 12.42
CA GLY A 541 7.68 -12.91 12.69
C GLY A 541 6.58 -13.35 11.70
N VAL A 542 6.28 -14.65 11.64
CA VAL A 542 5.37 -15.20 10.63
C VAL A 542 4.19 -15.95 11.25
N THR A 543 2.99 -15.79 10.68
CA THR A 543 1.80 -16.59 11.01
C THR A 543 1.86 -17.99 10.37
N ILE A 544 1.23 -19.01 10.95
CA ILE A 544 1.29 -20.41 10.45
C ILE A 544 1.05 -20.56 8.93
N PRO A 545 0.05 -19.89 8.30
CA PRO A 545 -0.17 -20.02 6.86
C PRO A 545 0.97 -19.42 6.02
N ALA A 546 1.57 -18.34 6.50
CA ALA A 546 2.73 -17.75 5.86
C ALA A 546 3.98 -18.61 6.08
N ALA A 547 4.11 -19.26 7.24
CA ALA A 547 5.18 -20.22 7.52
C ALA A 547 5.12 -21.42 6.57
N TYR A 548 3.93 -21.98 6.31
CA TYR A 548 3.73 -23.06 5.35
C TYR A 548 4.19 -22.69 3.93
N ASN A 549 3.74 -21.53 3.42
CA ASN A 549 4.12 -21.06 2.08
C ASN A 549 5.63 -20.76 1.94
N ILE A 550 6.24 -20.23 3.02
CA ILE A 550 7.68 -20.00 3.07
C ILE A 550 8.44 -21.33 3.11
N THR A 551 7.92 -22.32 3.84
CA THR A 551 8.53 -23.65 3.95
C THR A 551 8.54 -24.36 2.59
N ILE A 552 7.47 -24.26 1.78
CA ILE A 552 7.44 -24.78 0.40
C ILE A 552 8.54 -24.13 -0.46
N ARG A 553 8.70 -22.81 -0.37
CA ARG A 553 9.72 -22.09 -1.14
C ARG A 553 11.13 -22.49 -0.70
N ALA A 554 11.35 -22.60 0.61
CA ALA A 554 12.62 -23.04 1.17
C ALA A 554 12.97 -24.48 0.73
N GLU A 555 12.00 -25.39 0.74
CA GLU A 555 12.17 -26.78 0.29
C GLU A 555 12.55 -26.82 -1.20
N ASN A 556 11.86 -26.05 -2.05
CA ASN A 556 12.20 -25.93 -3.47
C ASN A 556 13.61 -25.35 -3.70
N CYS A 557 14.02 -24.35 -2.92
CA CYS A 557 15.38 -23.80 -2.99
C CYS A 557 16.44 -24.82 -2.56
N LEU A 558 16.19 -25.62 -1.52
CA LEU A 558 17.13 -26.64 -1.05
C LEU A 558 17.24 -27.82 -2.03
N ILE A 559 16.15 -28.20 -2.70
CA ILE A 559 16.15 -29.19 -3.79
C ILE A 559 16.97 -28.66 -4.98
N GLN A 560 16.76 -27.40 -5.39
CA GLN A 560 17.54 -26.77 -6.46
C GLN A 560 19.04 -26.64 -6.12
N ALA A 561 19.36 -26.42 -4.84
CA ALA A 561 20.73 -26.34 -4.36
C ALA A 561 21.39 -27.72 -4.14
N GLY A 562 20.70 -28.84 -4.42
CA GLY A 562 21.21 -30.20 -4.23
C GLY A 562 21.40 -30.62 -2.76
N LYS A 563 20.87 -29.83 -1.81
CA LYS A 563 20.97 -30.09 -0.37
C LYS A 563 19.81 -30.94 0.17
N LEU A 564 18.76 -31.12 -0.61
CA LEU A 564 17.64 -32.02 -0.32
C LEU A 564 17.38 -32.91 -1.54
N ALA A 565 17.19 -34.21 -1.33
CA ALA A 565 16.87 -35.12 -2.43
C ALA A 565 15.44 -34.86 -2.93
N PRO A 566 15.21 -34.72 -4.26
CA PRO A 566 13.86 -34.66 -4.79
C PRO A 566 13.15 -35.99 -4.53
N MET A 567 11.88 -35.92 -4.12
CA MET A 567 11.08 -37.13 -3.93
C MET A 567 10.97 -37.89 -5.26
N PRO A 568 11.07 -39.24 -5.25
CA PRO A 568 10.75 -40.01 -6.43
C PRO A 568 9.29 -39.73 -6.82
N PRO A 569 8.97 -39.62 -8.12
CA PRO A 569 7.59 -39.56 -8.55
C PRO A 569 6.87 -40.80 -8.00
N MET A 570 5.69 -40.60 -7.40
CA MET A 570 4.82 -41.74 -7.06
C MET A 570 4.63 -42.59 -8.33
N PRO A 571 4.59 -43.93 -8.23
CA PRO A 571 4.10 -44.73 -9.33
C PRO A 571 2.73 -44.18 -9.72
N LEU A 572 2.60 -43.81 -11.00
CA LEU A 572 1.32 -43.49 -11.61
C LEU A 572 0.33 -44.57 -11.17
N TYR A 573 -0.71 -44.16 -10.44
CA TYR A 573 -1.90 -45.00 -10.34
C TYR A 573 -2.28 -45.40 -11.77
N PRO A 574 -2.55 -46.69 -12.03
CA PRO A 574 -2.95 -47.13 -13.36
C PRO A 574 -4.15 -46.29 -13.81
N GLU A 575 -4.07 -45.80 -15.04
CA GLU A 575 -5.12 -45.03 -15.70
C GLU A 575 -6.46 -45.70 -15.45
N LEU A 576 -7.37 -44.97 -14.80
CA LEU A 576 -8.80 -45.26 -14.89
C LEU A 576 -9.20 -45.03 -16.34
N GLU A 577 -9.13 -46.11 -17.13
CA GLU A 577 -9.74 -46.20 -18.46
C GLU A 577 -11.18 -45.69 -18.37
N SER A 578 -11.46 -44.67 -19.18
CA SER A 578 -12.83 -44.27 -19.45
C SER A 578 -13.51 -45.36 -20.27
N PRO A 579 -14.71 -45.83 -19.89
CA PRO A 579 -15.37 -46.91 -20.63
C PRO A 579 -15.95 -46.34 -21.92
N SER A 580 -15.30 -46.63 -23.04
CA SER A 580 -15.91 -46.48 -24.36
C SER A 580 -16.73 -47.72 -24.68
N THR A 581 -17.99 -47.46 -25.00
CA THR A 581 -19.03 -48.38 -25.47
C THR A 581 -18.56 -49.30 -26.59
N SER A 582 -18.61 -50.62 -26.35
CA SER A 582 -18.79 -51.63 -27.40
C SER A 582 -19.05 -53.02 -26.81
N GLN A 583 -20.31 -53.47 -26.95
CA GLN A 583 -20.77 -54.86 -27.07
C GLN A 583 -20.93 -55.72 -25.80
N ALA A 584 -22.19 -56.12 -25.59
CA ALA A 584 -22.69 -57.05 -24.58
C ALA A 584 -22.16 -58.48 -24.77
N PRO A 585 -22.17 -59.29 -23.68
CA PRO A 585 -23.04 -60.46 -23.72
C PRO A 585 -23.75 -60.79 -22.39
N THR A 586 -25.05 -61.06 -22.52
CA THR A 586 -25.79 -62.19 -21.94
C THR A 586 -26.06 -62.26 -20.42
N LEU A 587 -27.36 -62.20 -20.11
CA LEU A 587 -27.97 -62.55 -18.82
C LEU A 587 -27.64 -63.97 -18.35
N ALA A 588 -27.44 -64.13 -17.04
CA ALA A 588 -27.76 -65.34 -16.28
C ALA A 588 -28.31 -64.94 -14.89
N PRO A 589 -29.18 -65.75 -14.26
CA PRO A 589 -30.41 -65.23 -13.65
C PRO A 589 -30.37 -65.07 -12.11
N ILE A 590 -31.32 -64.26 -11.67
CA ILE A 590 -31.76 -63.98 -10.30
C ILE A 590 -32.13 -65.28 -9.56
N PRO A 591 -31.66 -65.53 -8.32
CA PRO A 591 -32.29 -66.49 -7.43
C PRO A 591 -33.53 -65.83 -6.81
N THR A 592 -34.71 -66.33 -7.16
CA THR A 592 -35.96 -66.01 -6.45
C THR A 592 -36.03 -66.80 -5.13
N PRO A 593 -36.69 -66.27 -4.10
CA PRO A 593 -36.86 -66.93 -2.80
C PRO A 593 -38.06 -67.89 -2.82
N ARG A 594 -37.93 -69.02 -2.12
CA ARG A 594 -38.98 -69.87 -1.50
C ARG A 594 -38.26 -71.04 -0.81
N ASN A 595 -38.44 -71.35 0.46
CA ASN A 595 -39.61 -71.21 1.33
C ASN A 595 -39.33 -70.43 2.62
#